data_AF-A0A341AUS8-F1
#
_entry.id   AF-A0A341AUS8-F1
#
_cell.length_a   1.000
_cell.length_b   1.000
_cell.length_c   1.000
_cell.angle_alpha   90.00
_cell.angle_beta   90.00
_cell.angle_gamma   90.00
#
_symmetry.space_group_name_H-M   'P 1'
#
loop_
_entity.id
_entity.type
_entity.pdbx_description
1 polymer ?
#
loop_
_entity_poly.entity_id
_entity_poly.type
_entity_poly.pdbx_seq_one_letter_code
_entity_poly.pdbx_strand_id
1 'polypeptide(L)'
;MLPSLQESLDGDEKELESSEEGGSAEERRLEPPPSSYYCLYNYRGSRLAQQRADSDDGSPSGTNAETPSGDDFRAPGYRVGCYYCLFQQEKLLSQTTTDSEHNCSEYVVCFLGGSEKGLELFRLELDKYIQGLKNNMNCEERGGENHVQSYLSSWFEDVVCPIQRVVHLFQEQLTFLLHAALSYTPVEVKESDEKTKRDIHRFLSVASLQGLIHEGTMTSLCMAMTEEQHKSVIIDCSSSQPQFHNAGSNRFCEDWMQAFLNGAEGGNPFLFRQVLENFKLKAIQDTNNLKRFIRQAEMNHYALFKCYMFLKNCGSGDILLKIVKVEHEEMPEAKSVVAVLEEFMKEAPTQSF
;
A
#
# COMPACT_ATOMS: atom_id res chain seq x y z
N MET A 1 -45.76 35.88 30.67
CA MET A 1 -47.13 35.66 31.17
C MET A 1 -47.54 34.25 30.73
N LEU A 2 -47.93 33.45 31.72
CA LEU A 2 -48.58 32.12 31.70
C LEU A 2 -49.88 32.11 30.83
N PRO A 3 -50.63 30.99 30.62
CA PRO A 3 -50.65 29.73 31.40
C PRO A 3 -50.94 28.41 30.59
N SER A 4 -50.52 27.24 31.13
CA SER A 4 -51.33 26.10 31.65
C SER A 4 -52.30 25.35 30.70
N LEU A 5 -52.21 24.01 30.67
CA LEU A 5 -53.28 23.12 31.13
C LEU A 5 -52.73 21.69 31.42
N GLN A 6 -53.20 21.14 32.54
CA GLN A 6 -52.81 19.93 33.26
C GLN A 6 -53.61 18.68 32.83
N GLU A 7 -53.05 17.50 33.15
CA GLU A 7 -53.68 16.25 33.70
C GLU A 7 -54.79 15.56 32.89
N SER A 8 -55.01 14.24 32.89
CA SER A 8 -54.55 13.05 33.62
C SER A 8 -55.23 11.85 32.92
N LEU A 9 -54.70 10.62 33.04
CA LEU A 9 -55.43 9.43 33.53
C LEU A 9 -54.70 8.11 33.21
N ASP A 10 -54.52 7.34 34.29
CA ASP A 10 -54.03 5.96 34.39
C ASP A 10 -54.75 4.95 33.48
N GLY A 11 -54.02 3.89 33.16
CA GLY A 11 -54.56 2.64 32.61
C GLY A 11 -53.51 1.54 32.66
N ASP A 12 -53.50 0.80 33.77
CA ASP A 12 -52.82 -0.49 33.98
C ASP A 12 -53.00 -1.46 32.79
N GLU A 13 -52.01 -2.32 32.53
CA GLU A 13 -52.14 -3.77 32.73
C GLU A 13 -50.92 -4.57 32.20
N LYS A 14 -50.27 -5.27 33.15
CA LYS A 14 -49.67 -6.62 33.07
C LYS A 14 -48.39 -6.82 32.24
N GLU A 15 -47.28 -6.79 32.98
CA GLU A 15 -46.09 -7.59 32.74
C GLU A 15 -46.44 -9.09 32.70
N LEU A 16 -45.99 -9.78 31.65
CA LEU A 16 -45.87 -11.23 31.63
C LEU A 16 -44.40 -11.56 31.89
N GLU A 17 -44.13 -12.00 33.11
CA GLU A 17 -42.95 -12.79 33.43
C GLU A 17 -43.05 -14.13 32.69
N SER A 18 -42.03 -14.45 31.90
CA SER A 18 -41.69 -15.83 31.58
C SER A 18 -40.22 -16.03 31.90
N SER A 19 -39.98 -16.46 33.13
CA SER A 19 -38.76 -17.07 33.64
C SER A 19 -38.68 -18.53 33.22
N GLU A 20 -37.46 -18.95 32.88
CA GLU A 20 -36.85 -20.30 32.90
C GLU A 20 -35.97 -20.48 31.64
N GLU A 21 -34.77 -21.06 31.65
CA GLU A 21 -33.72 -21.27 32.64
C GLU A 21 -32.51 -21.72 31.80
N GLY A 22 -31.29 -21.53 32.29
CA GLY A 22 -30.17 -22.45 32.04
C GLY A 22 -29.55 -22.51 30.63
N GLY A 23 -28.45 -21.77 30.43
CA GLY A 23 -27.57 -22.03 29.30
C GLY A 23 -26.42 -21.03 29.17
N SER A 24 -25.52 -21.00 30.16
CA SER A 24 -24.22 -20.34 30.07
C SER A 24 -23.39 -20.97 28.94
N ALA A 25 -23.61 -20.53 27.70
CA ALA A 25 -22.57 -20.59 26.71
C ALA A 25 -21.60 -19.47 27.08
N GLU A 26 -20.52 -19.83 27.77
CA GLU A 26 -19.29 -19.06 27.68
C GLU A 26 -19.04 -18.84 26.19
N GLU A 27 -19.40 -17.66 25.71
CA GLU A 27 -18.88 -17.11 24.48
C GLU A 27 -17.39 -16.90 24.78
N ARG A 28 -16.63 -18.00 24.69
CA ARG A 28 -15.20 -17.96 24.54
C ARG A 28 -14.99 -17.01 23.38
N ARG A 29 -14.62 -15.77 23.70
CA ARG A 29 -13.87 -14.89 22.81
C ARG A 29 -12.70 -15.72 22.32
N LEU A 30 -12.93 -16.42 21.21
CA LEU A 30 -11.87 -16.95 20.39
C LEU A 30 -11.18 -15.70 19.87
N GLU A 31 -10.06 -15.36 20.50
CA GLU A 31 -9.15 -14.42 19.89
C GLU A 31 -8.92 -14.87 18.44
N PRO A 32 -9.07 -13.98 17.44
CA PRO A 32 -8.79 -14.37 16.07
C PRO A 32 -7.33 -14.84 16.01
N PRO A 33 -7.05 -16.02 15.43
CA PRO A 33 -5.68 -16.51 15.37
C PRO A 33 -4.82 -15.53 14.56
N PRO A 34 -3.50 -15.45 14.82
CA PRO A 34 -2.58 -14.68 14.00
C PRO A 34 -2.42 -15.42 12.67
N SER A 35 -3.39 -15.31 11.77
CA SER A 35 -3.54 -16.26 10.66
C SER A 35 -2.72 -15.86 9.43
N SER A 36 -1.42 -15.65 9.62
CA SER A 36 -0.46 -15.65 8.53
C SER A 36 0.19 -17.03 8.43
N TYR A 37 -0.02 -17.73 7.32
CA TYR A 37 0.57 -19.03 7.03
C TYR A 37 1.46 -18.94 5.79
N TYR A 38 2.42 -19.84 5.68
CA TYR A 38 3.21 -20.02 4.47
C TYR A 38 3.50 -21.49 4.22
N CYS A 39 3.72 -21.84 2.95
CA CYS A 39 4.22 -23.15 2.56
C CYS A 39 5.23 -23.03 1.40
N LEU A 40 6.19 -23.95 1.39
CA LEU A 40 7.24 -24.06 0.39
C LEU A 40 7.19 -25.47 -0.20
N TYR A 41 6.89 -25.58 -1.50
CA TYR A 41 6.84 -26.87 -2.20
C TYR A 41 8.01 -26.97 -3.17
N ASN A 42 8.73 -28.09 -3.15
CA ASN A 42 9.72 -28.39 -4.19
C ASN A 42 8.98 -28.83 -5.46
N TYR A 43 9.17 -28.10 -6.55
CA TYR A 43 8.63 -28.41 -7.86
C TYR A 43 9.72 -29.08 -8.69
N ARG A 44 9.57 -30.39 -8.89
CA ARG A 44 10.30 -31.10 -9.96
C ARG A 44 9.44 -31.06 -11.20
N GLY A 45 9.73 -30.13 -12.11
CA GLY A 45 9.19 -30.18 -13.45
C GLY A 45 9.61 -31.50 -14.10
N SER A 46 8.64 -32.39 -14.40
CA SER A 46 8.89 -33.58 -15.21
C SER A 46 9.27 -33.15 -16.62
N ARG A 47 10.55 -32.86 -16.85
CA ARG A 47 11.12 -32.96 -18.19
C ARG A 47 11.24 -34.46 -18.47
N LEU A 48 10.14 -35.07 -18.94
CA LEU A 48 10.22 -36.32 -19.68
C LEU A 48 11.11 -36.02 -20.88
N ALA A 49 12.37 -36.40 -20.76
CA ALA A 49 13.32 -36.43 -21.85
C ALA A 49 12.68 -37.23 -22.97
N GLN A 50 12.44 -36.56 -24.10
CA GLN A 50 12.02 -37.21 -25.33
C GLN A 50 13.24 -37.97 -25.87
N GLN A 51 13.57 -39.09 -25.23
CA GLN A 51 14.44 -40.09 -25.82
C GLN A 51 13.64 -40.77 -26.94
N ARG A 52 14.20 -40.68 -28.14
CA ARG A 52 13.78 -41.41 -29.33
C ARG A 52 13.48 -42.88 -28.98
N ALA A 53 12.28 -43.31 -29.29
CA ALA A 53 12.01 -44.67 -29.69
C ALA A 53 11.05 -44.60 -30.89
N ASP A 54 11.59 -44.90 -32.07
CA ASP A 54 10.79 -45.34 -33.21
C ASP A 54 9.96 -46.54 -32.74
N SER A 55 8.64 -46.41 -32.73
CA SER A 55 7.75 -47.50 -33.11
C SER A 55 6.30 -47.02 -33.18
N ASP A 56 5.70 -47.37 -34.30
CA ASP A 56 4.39 -47.01 -34.80
C ASP A 56 3.21 -47.58 -33.99
N ASP A 57 2.09 -46.87 -34.12
CA ASP A 57 0.70 -47.26 -33.88
C ASP A 57 0.10 -47.28 -32.45
N GLY A 58 -1.00 -46.54 -32.29
CA GLY A 58 -1.92 -46.61 -31.13
C GLY A 58 -2.25 -45.27 -30.44
N SER A 59 -3.26 -44.54 -30.93
CA SER A 59 -3.95 -43.52 -30.11
C SER A 59 -4.64 -44.18 -28.90
N PRO A 60 -4.64 -43.54 -27.71
CA PRO A 60 -5.88 -42.91 -27.28
C PRO A 60 -5.73 -41.61 -26.46
N SER A 61 -6.71 -40.74 -26.66
CA SER A 61 -7.42 -39.90 -25.67
C SER A 61 -6.60 -39.02 -24.72
N GLY A 62 -6.74 -37.71 -24.93
CA GLY A 62 -6.11 -36.64 -24.15
C GLY A 62 -6.35 -36.73 -22.64
N THR A 63 -5.24 -36.71 -21.91
CA THR A 63 -5.21 -36.39 -20.49
C THR A 63 -5.31 -34.88 -20.33
N ASN A 64 -6.49 -34.40 -19.95
CA ASN A 64 -6.63 -33.08 -19.34
C ASN A 64 -5.80 -33.10 -18.05
N ALA A 65 -4.66 -32.40 -18.05
CA ALA A 65 -4.04 -31.96 -16.82
C ALA A 65 -4.95 -30.87 -16.24
N GLU A 66 -5.90 -31.28 -15.40
CA GLU A 66 -6.70 -30.37 -14.61
C GLU A 66 -5.73 -29.55 -13.74
N THR A 67 -5.68 -28.25 -14.03
CA THR A 67 -5.14 -27.27 -13.10
C THR A 67 -5.94 -27.42 -11.81
N PRO A 68 -5.33 -27.57 -10.63
CA PRO A 68 -6.11 -27.67 -9.40
C PRO A 68 -6.86 -26.35 -9.23
N SER A 69 -8.16 -26.39 -9.49
CA SER A 69 -9.11 -25.33 -9.17
C SER A 69 -8.98 -25.01 -7.69
N GLY A 70 -8.89 -23.71 -7.35
CA GLY A 70 -8.67 -23.21 -5.98
C GLY A 70 -9.78 -23.52 -4.96
N ASP A 71 -10.60 -24.55 -5.18
CA ASP A 71 -11.67 -24.99 -4.29
C ASP A 71 -11.22 -26.00 -3.23
N ASP A 72 -10.02 -26.59 -3.33
CA ASP A 72 -9.54 -27.64 -2.39
C ASP A 72 -8.99 -27.12 -1.06
N PHE A 73 -8.98 -25.81 -0.82
CA PHE A 73 -8.51 -25.18 0.44
C PHE A 73 -9.64 -24.55 1.26
N ARG A 74 -10.85 -25.14 1.26
CA ARG A 74 -11.94 -24.68 2.13
C ARG A 74 -11.73 -25.16 3.57
N ALA A 75 -10.99 -24.37 4.36
CA ALA A 75 -11.22 -24.31 5.80
C ALA A 75 -12.60 -23.66 6.08
N PRO A 76 -13.32 -24.03 7.15
CA PRO A 76 -14.70 -23.59 7.33
C PRO A 76 -14.76 -22.08 7.61
N GLY A 77 -15.51 -21.35 6.79
CA GLY A 77 -16.09 -20.04 7.13
C GLY A 77 -15.29 -18.77 6.82
N TYR A 78 -13.99 -18.86 6.53
CA TYR A 78 -13.16 -17.67 6.28
C TYR A 78 -12.48 -17.75 4.91
N ARG A 79 -12.81 -16.81 4.01
CA ARG A 79 -12.08 -16.64 2.73
C ARG A 79 -10.78 -15.91 3.00
N VAL A 80 -9.67 -16.64 2.95
CA VAL A 80 -8.31 -16.13 3.18
C VAL A 80 -7.68 -15.72 1.85
N GLY A 81 -6.91 -14.64 1.84
CA GLY A 81 -6.12 -14.25 0.66
C GLY A 81 -5.01 -15.25 0.39
N CYS A 82 -4.73 -15.53 -0.89
CA CYS A 82 -3.64 -16.41 -1.31
C CYS A 82 -2.70 -15.70 -2.27
N TYR A 83 -1.43 -15.66 -1.91
CA TYR A 83 -0.34 -15.28 -2.81
C TYR A 83 0.48 -16.53 -3.11
N TYR A 84 0.85 -16.74 -4.38
CA TYR A 84 1.82 -17.77 -4.76
C TYR A 84 2.67 -17.34 -5.94
N CYS A 85 3.91 -17.85 -6.00
CA CYS A 85 4.80 -17.68 -7.14
C CYS A 85 5.76 -18.85 -7.32
N LEU A 86 6.30 -19.00 -8.54
CA LEU A 86 7.41 -19.90 -8.82
C LEU A 86 8.73 -19.19 -8.50
N PHE A 87 9.54 -19.82 -7.65
CA PHE A 87 10.87 -19.38 -7.28
C PHE A 87 11.91 -20.35 -7.86
N GLN A 88 12.84 -19.84 -8.66
CA GLN A 88 13.93 -20.63 -9.22
C GLN A 88 15.23 -20.29 -8.51
N GLN A 89 15.90 -21.31 -7.97
CA GLN A 89 17.22 -21.17 -7.38
C GLN A 89 18.28 -21.15 -8.50
N GLU A 90 18.90 -19.99 -8.72
CA GLU A 90 20.05 -19.87 -9.62
C GLU A 90 21.31 -20.39 -8.89
N LYS A 91 21.99 -21.40 -9.46
CA LYS A 91 23.33 -21.79 -9.00
C LYS A 91 24.35 -20.82 -9.58
N LEU A 92 25.17 -20.22 -8.71
CA LEU A 92 26.35 -19.47 -9.13
C LEU A 92 27.31 -20.43 -9.86
N LEU A 93 27.71 -20.07 -11.09
CA LEU A 93 28.62 -20.87 -11.92
C LEU A 93 29.97 -21.06 -11.22
N SER A 94 30.16 -22.20 -10.54
CA SER A 94 31.49 -22.71 -10.22
C SER A 94 32.10 -23.27 -11.50
N GLN A 95 33.06 -22.56 -12.08
CA GLN A 95 33.91 -23.06 -13.15
C GLN A 95 34.66 -24.30 -12.66
N THR A 96 34.20 -25.50 -13.04
CA THR A 96 35.02 -26.60 -13.60
C THR A 96 34.17 -27.87 -13.82
N THR A 97 34.10 -28.29 -15.08
CA THR A 97 34.02 -29.66 -15.61
C THR A 97 32.82 -30.58 -15.31
N THR A 98 32.16 -30.92 -16.44
CA THR A 98 31.57 -32.21 -16.88
C THR A 98 30.26 -32.72 -16.27
N ASP A 99 29.21 -32.68 -17.10
CA ASP A 99 28.16 -33.70 -17.32
C ASP A 99 27.49 -34.35 -16.09
N SER A 100 26.70 -33.55 -15.36
CA SER A 100 25.55 -34.07 -14.61
C SER A 100 24.32 -33.27 -15.01
N GLU A 101 23.21 -33.88 -15.42
CA GLU A 101 21.94 -33.20 -15.74
C GLU A 101 21.63 -32.09 -14.71
N HIS A 102 21.74 -30.84 -15.17
CA HIS A 102 21.71 -29.65 -14.32
C HIS A 102 20.27 -29.37 -13.87
N ASN A 103 19.86 -29.90 -12.73
CA ASN A 103 18.54 -29.61 -12.15
C ASN A 103 18.59 -28.30 -11.34
N CYS A 104 18.15 -27.19 -11.94
CA CYS A 104 17.69 -26.03 -11.16
C CYS A 104 16.54 -26.49 -10.26
N SER A 105 16.64 -26.27 -8.95
CA SER A 105 15.52 -26.56 -8.05
C SER A 105 14.50 -25.43 -8.16
N GLU A 106 13.31 -25.77 -8.62
CA GLU A 106 12.18 -24.86 -8.68
C GLU A 106 11.33 -25.08 -7.42
N TYR A 107 10.82 -24.00 -6.86
CA TYR A 107 9.98 -24.05 -5.66
C TYR A 107 8.72 -23.24 -5.89
N VAL A 108 7.59 -23.70 -5.37
CA VAL A 108 6.38 -22.89 -5.26
C VAL A 108 6.31 -22.36 -3.84
N VAL A 109 6.34 -21.04 -3.70
CA VAL A 109 6.13 -20.34 -2.42
C VAL A 109 4.68 -19.91 -2.38
N CYS A 110 3.99 -20.17 -1.28
CA CYS A 110 2.63 -19.71 -1.05
C CYS A 110 2.50 -19.05 0.32
N PHE A 111 1.82 -17.90 0.35
CA PHE A 111 1.46 -17.16 1.55
C PHE A 111 -0.06 -17.07 1.65
N LEU A 112 -0.59 -17.34 2.84
CA LEU A 112 -2.02 -17.28 3.13
C LEU A 112 -2.23 -16.31 4.30
N GLY A 113 -3.09 -15.32 4.11
CA GLY A 113 -3.43 -14.38 5.17
C GLY A 113 -4.39 -13.28 4.71
N GLY A 114 -5.00 -12.60 5.68
CA GLY A 114 -5.93 -11.50 5.42
C GLY A 114 -7.23 -11.94 4.73
N SER A 115 -7.91 -10.97 4.11
CA SER A 115 -9.10 -11.22 3.30
C SER A 115 -8.74 -11.74 1.91
N GLU A 116 -9.71 -12.34 1.21
CA GLU A 116 -9.59 -12.89 -0.15
C GLU A 116 -8.80 -11.98 -1.13
N LYS A 117 -8.99 -10.66 -1.03
CA LYS A 117 -8.31 -9.66 -1.89
C LYS A 117 -7.18 -8.90 -1.19
N GLY A 118 -6.96 -9.14 0.09
CA GLY A 118 -6.01 -8.37 0.90
C GLY A 118 -4.57 -8.50 0.40
N LEU A 119 -4.14 -9.71 0.05
CA LEU A 119 -2.76 -9.96 -0.42
C LEU A 119 -2.51 -9.43 -1.84
N GLU A 120 -3.54 -9.22 -2.65
CA GLU A 120 -3.38 -8.62 -3.99
C GLU A 120 -2.79 -7.20 -3.89
N LEU A 121 -3.15 -6.48 -2.82
CA LEU A 121 -2.63 -5.13 -2.56
C LEU A 121 -1.13 -5.12 -2.23
N PHE A 122 -0.55 -6.26 -1.84
CA PHE A 122 0.87 -6.40 -1.46
C PHE A 122 1.67 -7.22 -2.47
N ARG A 123 1.11 -7.50 -3.67
CA ARG A 123 1.72 -8.38 -4.67
C ARG A 123 3.17 -7.99 -4.98
N LEU A 124 3.42 -6.72 -5.30
CA LEU A 124 4.74 -6.20 -5.66
C LEU A 124 5.75 -6.36 -4.53
N GLU A 125 5.31 -6.14 -3.30
CA GLU A 125 6.09 -6.28 -2.09
C GLU A 125 6.44 -7.72 -1.76
N LEU A 126 5.51 -8.65 -1.98
CA LEU A 126 5.70 -10.08 -1.79
C LEU A 126 6.64 -10.64 -2.86
N ASP A 127 6.52 -10.20 -4.11
CA ASP A 127 7.45 -10.54 -5.19
C ASP A 127 8.88 -10.12 -4.84
N LYS A 128 9.06 -8.88 -4.37
CA LYS A 128 10.37 -8.38 -3.89
C LYS A 128 10.89 -9.16 -2.68
N TYR A 129 10.00 -9.52 -1.75
CA TYR A 129 10.37 -10.32 -0.57
C TYR A 129 10.94 -11.69 -0.97
N ILE A 130 10.32 -12.33 -1.95
CA ILE A 130 10.77 -13.63 -2.45
C ILE A 130 12.04 -13.50 -3.29
N GLN A 131 12.24 -12.41 -4.02
CA GLN A 131 13.55 -12.15 -4.64
C GLN A 131 14.67 -12.07 -3.58
N GLY A 132 14.38 -11.50 -2.40
CA GLY A 132 15.30 -11.51 -1.26
C GLY A 132 15.65 -12.90 -0.74
N LEU A 133 14.79 -13.91 -0.96
CA LEU A 133 15.07 -15.30 -0.61
C LEU A 133 16.30 -15.86 -1.36
N LYS A 134 16.58 -15.37 -2.58
CA LYS A 134 17.79 -15.76 -3.33
C LYS A 134 19.06 -15.52 -2.51
N ASN A 135 19.11 -14.42 -1.76
CA ASN A 135 20.26 -14.06 -0.93
C ASN A 135 20.44 -15.01 0.26
N ASN A 136 19.34 -15.51 0.83
CA ASN A 136 19.38 -16.44 1.98
C ASN A 136 19.75 -17.87 1.58
N MET A 137 19.35 -18.31 0.39
CA MET A 137 19.64 -19.65 -0.15
C MET A 137 21.09 -19.83 -0.62
N ASN A 138 21.83 -18.73 -0.83
CA ASN A 138 23.22 -18.75 -1.28
C ASN A 138 24.25 -18.90 -0.15
N CYS A 139 23.79 -18.98 1.11
CA CYS A 139 24.66 -19.16 2.28
C CYS A 139 24.88 -20.67 2.55
N GLU A 140 25.99 -21.24 2.07
CA GLU A 140 26.33 -22.67 2.24
C GLU A 140 26.74 -23.09 3.66
N GLU A 141 26.50 -22.27 4.68
CA GLU A 141 26.91 -22.58 6.06
C GLU A 141 25.83 -23.39 6.80
N ARG A 142 25.90 -24.72 6.64
CA ARG A 142 25.59 -25.80 7.62
C ARG A 142 24.37 -25.67 8.58
N GLY A 143 23.39 -24.84 8.26
CA GLY A 143 22.12 -24.61 8.99
C GLY A 143 20.98 -24.05 8.12
N GLY A 144 21.08 -24.17 6.79
CA GLY A 144 20.29 -23.44 5.80
C GLY A 144 18.76 -23.62 5.84
N GLU A 145 18.24 -24.76 6.31
CA GLU A 145 16.79 -24.99 6.40
C GLU A 145 16.13 -24.07 7.44
N ASN A 146 16.78 -23.85 8.60
CA ASN A 146 16.24 -23.02 9.67
C ASN A 146 16.21 -21.53 9.29
N HIS A 147 17.19 -21.05 8.52
CA HIS A 147 17.24 -19.66 8.08
C HIS A 147 16.17 -19.33 7.03
N VAL A 148 15.95 -20.23 6.08
CA VAL A 148 14.87 -20.10 5.07
C VAL A 148 13.51 -20.15 5.74
N GLN A 149 13.31 -21.08 6.66
CA GLN A 149 12.06 -21.20 7.42
C GLN A 149 11.80 -19.95 8.27
N SER A 150 12.83 -19.46 8.98
CA SER A 150 12.74 -18.21 9.74
C SER A 150 12.39 -17.04 8.85
N TYR A 151 13.07 -16.87 7.71
CA TYR A 151 12.79 -15.81 6.75
C TYR A 151 11.35 -15.91 6.24
N LEU A 152 10.94 -17.06 5.71
CA LEU A 152 9.58 -17.20 5.19
C LEU A 152 8.51 -17.01 6.27
N SER A 153 8.78 -17.38 7.54
CA SER A 153 7.83 -17.15 8.63
C SER A 153 7.62 -15.68 8.99
N SER A 154 8.60 -14.82 8.73
CA SER A 154 8.53 -13.38 9.02
C SER A 154 7.83 -12.56 7.93
N TRP A 155 7.35 -13.18 6.84
CA TRP A 155 6.77 -12.47 5.69
C TRP A 155 5.70 -11.46 6.07
N PHE A 156 4.80 -11.82 7.00
CA PHE A 156 3.69 -10.96 7.38
C PHE A 156 4.19 -9.73 8.14
N GLU A 157 5.12 -9.95 9.08
CA GLU A 157 5.76 -8.88 9.84
C GLU A 157 6.61 -7.95 8.97
N ASP A 158 7.30 -8.51 7.98
CA ASP A 158 8.22 -7.76 7.15
C ASP A 158 7.52 -7.06 5.98
N VAL A 159 6.43 -7.62 5.46
CA VAL A 159 5.74 -7.13 4.25
C VAL A 159 4.44 -6.39 4.56
N VAL A 160 3.61 -6.94 5.45
CA VAL A 160 2.24 -6.45 5.69
C VAL A 160 2.18 -5.48 6.87
N CYS A 161 2.78 -5.85 8.01
CA CYS A 161 2.79 -5.02 9.21
C CYS A 161 3.53 -3.66 9.13
N PRO A 162 4.47 -3.37 8.21
CA PRO A 162 5.14 -2.06 8.15
C PRO A 162 4.17 -0.87 8.09
N ILE A 163 3.11 -0.96 7.28
CA ILE A 163 2.14 0.13 7.15
C ILE A 163 1.43 0.41 8.49
N GLN A 164 1.06 -0.65 9.20
CA GLN A 164 0.44 -0.56 10.51
C GLN A 164 1.41 0.06 11.52
N ARG A 165 2.67 -0.38 11.56
CA ARG A 165 3.67 0.16 12.50
C ARG A 165 3.92 1.66 12.26
N VAL A 166 4.00 2.09 11.01
CA VAL A 166 4.15 3.52 10.66
C VAL A 166 2.93 4.33 11.09
N VAL A 167 1.71 3.87 10.78
CA VAL A 167 0.48 4.58 11.20
C VAL A 167 0.43 4.74 12.72
N HIS A 168 0.78 3.68 13.46
CA HIS A 168 0.80 3.72 14.93
C HIS A 168 1.90 4.61 15.50
N LEU A 169 3.05 4.69 14.83
CA LEU A 169 4.19 5.49 15.27
C LEU A 169 3.93 6.99 15.10
N PHE A 170 3.31 7.39 13.98
CA PHE A 170 3.16 8.79 13.62
C PHE A 170 1.82 9.41 13.99
N GLN A 171 0.73 8.63 14.05
CA GLN A 171 -0.60 9.12 14.46
C GLN A 171 -1.00 10.40 13.70
N GLU A 172 -1.32 11.50 14.40
CA GLU A 172 -1.65 12.80 13.79
C GLU A 172 -0.53 13.38 12.93
N GLN A 173 0.74 13.06 13.24
CA GLN A 173 1.90 13.49 12.47
C GLN A 173 2.03 12.74 11.13
N LEU A 174 1.19 11.73 10.87
CA LEU A 174 1.15 11.01 9.59
C LEU A 174 0.85 11.95 8.41
N THR A 175 0.16 13.07 8.65
CA THR A 175 -0.10 14.10 7.63
C THR A 175 1.19 14.57 6.94
N PHE A 176 2.28 14.75 7.69
CA PHE A 176 3.57 15.18 7.17
C PHE A 176 4.22 14.12 6.28
N LEU A 177 4.05 12.84 6.63
CA LEU A 177 4.59 11.73 5.86
C LEU A 177 3.82 11.54 4.54
N LEU A 178 2.49 11.69 4.57
CA LEU A 178 1.64 11.70 3.38
C LEU A 178 1.99 12.87 2.45
N HIS A 179 2.19 14.06 3.02
CA HIS A 179 2.59 15.24 2.27
C HIS A 179 3.96 15.04 1.62
N ALA A 180 4.96 14.56 2.36
CA ALA A 180 6.29 14.27 1.83
C ALA A 180 6.25 13.24 0.69
N ALA A 181 5.47 12.17 0.85
CA ALA A 181 5.32 11.14 -0.18
C ALA A 181 4.70 11.68 -1.48
N LEU A 182 3.65 12.48 -1.36
CA LEU A 182 2.93 13.02 -2.53
C LEU A 182 3.68 14.18 -3.19
N SER A 183 4.42 14.95 -2.40
CA SER A 183 5.29 16.03 -2.88
C SER A 183 6.65 15.55 -3.39
N TYR A 184 6.96 14.26 -3.34
CA TYR A 184 8.29 13.73 -3.68
C TYR A 184 9.44 14.41 -2.91
N THR A 185 9.15 14.93 -1.72
CA THR A 185 10.17 15.61 -0.90
C THR A 185 11.08 14.55 -0.27
N PRO A 186 12.41 14.65 -0.40
CA PRO A 186 13.33 13.72 0.22
C PRO A 186 13.16 13.68 1.75
N VAL A 187 13.16 12.47 2.32
CA VAL A 187 13.01 12.25 3.76
C VAL A 187 14.27 11.62 4.32
N GLU A 188 14.83 12.25 5.36
CA GLU A 188 15.97 11.75 6.13
C GLU A 188 15.51 11.34 7.53
N VAL A 189 15.80 10.10 7.93
CA VAL A 189 15.43 9.57 9.25
C VAL A 189 16.67 9.48 10.15
N LYS A 190 16.65 10.18 11.29
CA LYS A 190 17.73 10.24 12.29
C LYS A 190 17.35 9.48 13.56
N GLU A 191 18.36 9.03 14.31
CA GLU A 191 18.22 8.41 15.64
C GLU A 191 17.15 7.30 15.70
N SER A 192 17.11 6.43 14.69
CA SER A 192 16.16 5.30 14.59
C SER A 192 16.89 3.99 14.33
N ASP A 193 16.26 2.90 14.74
CA ASP A 193 16.70 1.56 14.37
C ASP A 193 16.42 1.27 12.88
N GLU A 194 17.16 0.32 12.32
CA GLU A 194 17.08 -0.03 10.91
C GLU A 194 15.72 -0.60 10.49
N LYS A 195 14.94 -1.20 11.41
CA LYS A 195 13.60 -1.71 11.11
C LYS A 195 12.63 -0.54 10.91
N THR A 196 12.63 0.42 11.84
CA THR A 196 11.80 1.63 11.76
C THR A 196 12.13 2.43 10.50
N LYS A 197 13.41 2.62 10.16
CA LYS A 197 13.80 3.29 8.91
C LYS A 197 13.25 2.58 7.68
N ARG A 198 13.38 1.26 7.61
CA ARG A 198 12.85 0.46 6.49
C ARG A 198 11.33 0.58 6.38
N ASP A 199 10.62 0.55 7.50
CA ASP A 199 9.16 0.70 7.53
C ASP A 199 8.73 2.08 7.00
N ILE A 200 9.40 3.15 7.42
CA ILE A 200 9.16 4.52 6.95
C ILE A 200 9.40 4.62 5.44
N HIS A 201 10.54 4.16 4.95
CA HIS A 201 10.85 4.21 3.52
C HIS A 201 9.88 3.38 2.69
N ARG A 202 9.45 2.22 3.19
CA ARG A 202 8.44 1.40 2.53
C ARG A 202 7.10 2.12 2.45
N PHE A 203 6.67 2.73 3.55
CA PHE A 203 5.43 3.53 3.57
C PHE A 203 5.49 4.67 2.54
N LEU A 204 6.56 5.46 2.54
CA LEU A 204 6.76 6.56 1.59
C LEU A 204 6.71 6.08 0.15
N SER A 205 7.38 4.97 -0.18
CA SER A 205 7.36 4.39 -1.52
C SER A 205 5.94 4.00 -1.95
N VAL A 206 5.18 3.35 -1.06
CA VAL A 206 3.81 2.91 -1.36
C VAL A 206 2.82 4.07 -1.43
N ALA A 207 3.03 5.12 -0.64
CA ALA A 207 2.20 6.31 -0.57
C ALA A 207 2.40 7.27 -1.76
N SER A 208 3.61 7.27 -2.32
CA SER A 208 3.95 8.10 -3.48
C SER A 208 3.25 7.63 -4.77
N LEU A 209 3.22 8.48 -5.80
CA LEU A 209 2.75 8.07 -7.15
C LEU A 209 3.92 7.52 -8.00
N GLN A 210 4.99 7.04 -7.35
CA GLN A 210 6.14 6.43 -8.02
C GLN A 210 5.70 5.24 -8.87
N GLY A 211 6.25 5.15 -10.10
CA GLY A 211 5.89 4.13 -11.08
C GLY A 211 4.71 4.50 -12.00
N LEU A 212 4.00 5.60 -11.71
CA LEU A 212 2.99 6.19 -12.62
C LEU A 212 3.54 7.39 -13.41
N ILE A 213 4.63 7.97 -12.93
CA ILE A 213 5.32 9.12 -13.54
C ILE A 213 6.63 8.62 -14.16
N HIS A 214 7.02 9.18 -15.31
CA HIS A 214 8.26 8.81 -16.00
C HIS A 214 9.49 9.15 -15.13
N GLU A 215 10.52 8.30 -15.14
CA GLU A 215 11.66 8.39 -14.20
C GLU A 215 12.42 9.72 -14.29
N GLY A 216 12.57 10.29 -15.50
CA GLY A 216 13.14 11.61 -15.71
C GLY A 216 12.33 12.74 -15.04
N THR A 217 10.99 12.65 -15.13
CA THR A 217 10.08 13.61 -14.49
C THR A 217 10.13 13.52 -12.97
N MET A 218 10.35 12.32 -12.40
CA MET A 218 10.49 12.16 -10.94
C MET A 218 11.70 12.93 -10.40
N THR A 219 12.84 12.90 -11.10
CA THR A 219 14.04 13.67 -10.70
C THR A 219 13.76 15.17 -10.74
N SER A 220 13.11 15.64 -11.81
CA SER A 220 12.70 17.05 -11.93
C SER A 220 11.68 17.46 -10.86
N LEU A 221 10.75 16.57 -10.47
CA LEU A 221 9.81 16.82 -9.38
C LEU A 221 10.52 16.95 -8.03
N CYS A 222 11.44 16.03 -7.71
CA CYS A 222 12.25 16.13 -6.49
C CYS A 222 13.03 17.46 -6.43
N MET A 223 13.59 17.90 -7.56
CA MET A 223 14.29 19.18 -7.66
C MET A 223 13.31 20.36 -7.48
N ALA A 224 12.23 20.42 -8.27
CA ALA A 224 11.25 21.51 -8.20
C ALA A 224 10.59 21.66 -6.82
N MET A 225 10.42 20.54 -6.10
CA MET A 225 9.85 20.52 -4.76
C MET A 225 10.84 21.00 -3.69
N THR A 226 12.14 20.79 -3.92
CA THR A 226 13.22 21.26 -3.05
C THR A 226 13.72 22.66 -3.41
N GLU A 227 13.46 23.17 -4.61
CA GLU A 227 13.92 24.48 -5.10
C GLU A 227 13.48 25.67 -4.22
N GLU A 228 12.31 25.62 -3.57
CA GLU A 228 11.83 26.72 -2.72
C GLU A 228 12.41 26.71 -1.28
N GLN A 229 12.96 25.59 -0.78
CA GLN A 229 13.44 25.49 0.62
C GLN A 229 14.81 24.81 0.84
N HIS A 230 15.39 24.15 -0.17
CA HIS A 230 16.68 23.42 -0.11
C HIS A 230 16.84 22.51 1.12
N LYS A 231 15.77 21.91 1.62
CA LYS A 231 15.80 21.10 2.84
C LYS A 231 14.97 19.84 2.68
N SER A 232 15.61 18.70 2.90
CA SER A 232 14.92 17.43 3.15
C SER A 232 14.05 17.54 4.40
N VAL A 233 12.96 16.77 4.42
CA VAL A 233 12.18 16.56 5.63
C VAL A 233 13.00 15.68 6.56
N ILE A 234 13.26 16.15 7.77
CA ILE A 234 14.02 15.40 8.76
C ILE A 234 13.04 14.82 9.77
N ILE A 235 13.09 13.51 9.95
CA ILE A 235 12.36 12.77 11.00
C ILE A 235 13.37 12.40 12.08
N ASP A 236 13.23 13.00 13.26
CA ASP A 236 14.04 12.68 14.44
C ASP A 236 13.27 11.70 15.33
N CYS A 237 13.81 10.49 15.50
CA CYS A 237 13.23 9.43 16.33
C CYS A 237 13.90 9.29 17.71
N SER A 238 14.66 10.29 18.17
CA SER A 238 15.31 10.27 19.49
C SER A 238 14.32 10.25 20.66
N SER A 239 13.10 10.77 20.46
CA SER A 239 12.01 10.72 21.43
C SER A 239 10.99 9.61 21.12
N SER A 240 10.16 9.25 22.12
CA SER A 240 9.12 8.24 21.99
C SER A 240 8.09 8.54 20.88
N GLN A 241 7.88 9.81 20.57
CA GLN A 241 7.18 10.24 19.37
C GLN A 241 8.19 10.91 18.43
N PRO A 242 8.19 10.57 17.12
CA PRO A 242 9.05 11.25 16.16
C PRO A 242 8.74 12.74 16.06
N GLN A 243 9.76 13.54 15.75
CA GLN A 243 9.61 14.97 15.46
C GLN A 243 9.94 15.23 13.98
N PHE A 244 9.18 16.12 13.36
CA PHE A 244 9.42 16.56 11.99
C PHE A 244 10.06 17.94 11.94
N HIS A 245 11.04 18.09 11.06
CA HIS A 245 11.58 19.38 10.67
C HIS A 245 11.47 19.56 9.16
N ASN A 246 11.20 20.80 8.73
CA ASN A 246 10.98 21.16 7.32
C ASN A 246 9.82 20.42 6.64
N ALA A 247 8.85 19.91 7.41
CA ALA A 247 7.69 19.23 6.87
C ALA A 247 6.62 20.23 6.41
N GLY A 248 6.01 19.95 5.25
CA GLY A 248 4.80 20.59 4.79
C GLY A 248 3.56 19.80 5.22
N SER A 249 2.41 20.47 5.30
CA SER A 249 1.10 19.84 5.40
C SER A 249 0.10 20.58 4.52
N ASN A 250 -1.00 19.92 4.21
CA ASN A 250 -2.14 20.53 3.55
C ASN A 250 -3.43 19.81 3.99
N ARG A 251 -4.58 20.44 3.71
CA ARG A 251 -5.89 19.91 4.12
C ARG A 251 -6.14 18.51 3.56
N PHE A 252 -5.71 18.24 2.34
CA PHE A 252 -5.87 16.93 1.72
C PHE A 252 -5.18 15.82 2.55
N CYS A 253 -3.92 16.02 2.92
CA CYS A 253 -3.17 15.08 3.75
C CYS A 253 -3.74 14.96 5.17
N GLU A 254 -4.28 16.04 5.73
CA GLU A 254 -4.96 16.04 7.02
C GLU A 254 -6.25 15.21 6.99
N ASP A 255 -7.09 15.40 5.96
CA ASP A 255 -8.33 14.64 5.77
C ASP A 255 -8.05 13.12 5.64
N TRP A 256 -7.00 12.76 4.91
CA TRP A 256 -6.61 11.35 4.77
C TRP A 256 -5.94 10.79 6.01
N MET A 257 -5.16 11.58 6.74
CA MET A 257 -4.65 11.19 8.06
C MET A 257 -5.82 10.86 9.00
N GLN A 258 -6.88 11.67 9.01
CA GLN A 258 -8.10 11.35 9.78
C GLN A 258 -8.76 10.04 9.32
N ALA A 259 -8.77 9.74 8.01
CA ALA A 259 -9.25 8.45 7.53
C ALA A 259 -8.41 7.25 8.04
N PHE A 260 -7.09 7.41 8.19
CA PHE A 260 -6.24 6.42 8.84
C PHE A 260 -6.59 6.25 10.32
N LEU A 261 -6.72 7.36 11.07
CA LEU A 261 -7.03 7.30 12.50
C LEU A 261 -8.43 6.74 12.79
N ASN A 262 -9.43 7.13 12.00
CA ASN A 262 -10.78 6.59 12.11
C ASN A 262 -10.85 5.11 11.72
N GLY A 263 -10.00 4.67 10.78
CA GLY A 263 -9.84 3.26 10.43
C GLY A 263 -9.02 2.45 11.44
N ALA A 264 -8.40 3.10 12.44
CA ALA A 264 -7.46 2.46 13.35
C ALA A 264 -8.10 1.67 14.49
N GLU A 265 -9.42 1.70 14.68
CA GLU A 265 -10.11 0.96 15.75
C GLU A 265 -9.82 -0.56 15.73
N GLY A 266 -9.42 -1.11 14.57
CA GLY A 266 -8.99 -2.51 14.44
C GLY A 266 -7.51 -2.72 14.11
N GLY A 267 -6.71 -1.66 13.94
CA GLY A 267 -5.29 -1.76 13.59
C GLY A 267 -4.96 -2.57 12.33
N ASN A 268 -5.93 -2.82 11.45
CA ASN A 268 -5.80 -3.80 10.37
C ASN A 268 -4.90 -3.27 9.24
N PRO A 269 -3.74 -3.91 8.95
CA PRO A 269 -2.81 -3.44 7.92
C PRO A 269 -3.40 -3.46 6.51
N PHE A 270 -4.36 -4.34 6.22
CA PHE A 270 -5.05 -4.39 4.92
C PHE A 270 -5.97 -3.19 4.72
N LEU A 271 -6.65 -2.75 5.78
CA LEU A 271 -7.49 -1.55 5.74
C LEU A 271 -6.62 -0.30 5.53
N PHE A 272 -5.52 -0.17 6.27
CA PHE A 272 -4.57 0.92 6.04
C PHE A 272 -4.03 0.92 4.62
N ARG A 273 -3.73 -0.25 4.05
CA ARG A 273 -3.30 -0.33 2.65
C ARG A 273 -4.41 0.14 1.69
N GLN A 274 -5.66 -0.24 1.93
CA GLN A 274 -6.79 0.22 1.12
C GLN A 274 -6.99 1.75 1.22
N VAL A 275 -6.88 2.33 2.42
CA VAL A 275 -6.93 3.78 2.61
C VAL A 275 -5.80 4.45 1.81
N LEU A 276 -4.59 3.89 1.84
CA LEU A 276 -3.44 4.40 1.09
C LEU A 276 -3.63 4.31 -0.44
N GLU A 277 -4.23 3.25 -0.95
CA GLU A 277 -4.58 3.14 -2.37
C GLU A 277 -5.64 4.17 -2.77
N ASN A 278 -6.66 4.40 -1.94
CA ASN A 278 -7.67 5.41 -2.20
C ASN A 278 -7.10 6.84 -2.16
N PHE A 279 -6.18 7.10 -1.23
CA PHE A 279 -5.40 8.34 -1.17
C PHE A 279 -4.69 8.62 -2.50
N LYS A 280 -3.95 7.63 -3.02
CA LYS A 280 -3.27 7.73 -4.32
C LYS A 280 -4.25 7.94 -5.47
N LEU A 281 -5.31 7.13 -5.54
CA LEU A 281 -6.32 7.22 -6.59
C LEU A 281 -6.93 8.62 -6.64
N LYS A 282 -7.24 9.21 -5.49
CA LYS A 282 -7.77 10.57 -5.41
C LYS A 282 -6.76 11.61 -5.90
N ALA A 283 -5.49 11.52 -5.50
CA ALA A 283 -4.45 12.43 -5.98
C ALA A 283 -4.22 12.33 -7.50
N ILE A 284 -4.28 11.11 -8.07
CA ILE A 284 -4.19 10.87 -9.52
C ILE A 284 -5.39 11.51 -10.24
N GLN A 285 -6.60 11.30 -9.73
CA GLN A 285 -7.80 11.89 -10.28
C GLN A 285 -7.72 13.42 -10.29
N ASP A 286 -7.28 14.02 -9.18
CA ASP A 286 -7.19 15.47 -9.05
C ASP A 286 -6.08 16.05 -9.95
N THR A 287 -4.95 15.35 -10.11
CA THR A 287 -3.90 15.70 -11.08
C THR A 287 -4.43 15.68 -12.51
N ASN A 288 -5.16 14.63 -12.90
CA ASN A 288 -5.72 14.50 -14.25
C ASN A 288 -6.81 15.54 -14.54
N ASN A 289 -7.64 15.85 -13.53
CA ASN A 289 -8.64 16.91 -13.63
C ASN A 289 -7.96 18.27 -13.85
N LEU A 290 -6.91 18.57 -13.08
CA LEU A 290 -6.14 19.80 -13.23
C LEU A 290 -5.51 19.93 -14.62
N LYS A 291 -4.85 18.87 -15.12
CA LYS A 291 -4.30 18.82 -16.49
C LYS A 291 -5.35 19.16 -17.53
N ARG A 292 -6.55 18.59 -17.39
CA ARG A 292 -7.66 18.85 -18.31
C ARG A 292 -8.14 20.30 -18.23
N PHE A 293 -8.25 20.87 -17.03
CA PHE A 293 -8.67 22.26 -16.87
C PHE A 293 -7.62 23.24 -17.42
N ILE A 294 -6.33 22.97 -17.25
CA ILE A 294 -5.25 23.82 -17.78
C ILE A 294 -5.32 23.91 -19.30
N ARG A 295 -5.49 22.76 -19.98
CA ARG A 295 -5.70 22.75 -21.44
C ARG A 295 -6.92 23.56 -21.88
N GLN A 296 -7.97 23.62 -21.06
CA GLN A 296 -9.15 24.44 -21.36
C GLN A 296 -8.91 25.93 -21.08
N ALA A 297 -8.11 26.24 -20.06
CA ALA A 297 -7.77 27.59 -19.64
C ALA A 297 -6.92 28.33 -20.68
N GLU A 298 -6.16 27.61 -21.51
CA GLU A 298 -5.42 28.17 -22.66
C GLU A 298 -6.32 28.98 -23.61
N MET A 299 -7.60 28.60 -23.73
CA MET A 299 -8.53 29.21 -24.68
C MET A 299 -9.70 29.93 -23.99
N ASN A 300 -9.80 29.90 -22.65
CA ASN A 300 -11.00 30.34 -21.94
C ASN A 300 -10.71 30.84 -20.51
N HIS A 301 -10.90 32.14 -20.27
CA HIS A 301 -10.69 32.76 -18.95
C HIS A 301 -11.64 32.21 -17.87
N TYR A 302 -12.84 31.76 -18.24
CA TYR A 302 -13.75 31.10 -17.29
C TYR A 302 -13.23 29.72 -16.88
N ALA A 303 -12.54 29.01 -17.79
CA ALA A 303 -11.85 27.76 -17.44
C ALA A 303 -10.64 28.02 -16.53
N LEU A 304 -9.92 29.13 -16.71
CA LEU A 304 -8.87 29.57 -15.79
C LEU A 304 -9.41 29.81 -14.37
N PHE A 305 -10.55 30.51 -14.24
CA PHE A 305 -11.21 30.67 -12.95
C PHE A 305 -11.63 29.32 -12.33
N LYS A 306 -12.12 28.38 -13.13
CA LYS A 306 -12.42 27.01 -12.66
C LYS A 306 -11.18 26.27 -12.19
N CYS A 307 -10.03 26.39 -12.87
CA CYS A 307 -8.75 25.84 -12.40
C CYS A 307 -8.41 26.38 -11.01
N TYR A 308 -8.49 27.69 -10.84
CA TYR A 308 -8.19 28.36 -9.57
C TYR A 308 -9.11 27.88 -8.45
N MET A 309 -10.43 27.87 -8.68
CA MET A 309 -11.39 27.39 -7.69
C MET A 309 -11.18 25.91 -7.35
N PHE A 310 -10.82 25.08 -8.33
CA PHE A 310 -10.47 23.68 -8.09
C PHE A 310 -9.23 23.55 -7.20
N LEU A 311 -8.15 24.27 -7.49
CA LEU A 311 -6.90 24.25 -6.71
C LEU A 311 -7.12 24.70 -5.25
N LYS A 312 -7.97 25.70 -5.02
CA LYS A 312 -8.35 26.13 -3.66
C LYS A 312 -9.16 25.08 -2.91
N ASN A 313 -10.00 24.32 -3.61
CA ASN A 313 -10.97 23.42 -2.99
C ASN A 313 -10.51 21.97 -2.88
N CYS A 314 -9.52 21.52 -3.65
CA CYS A 314 -9.04 20.13 -3.57
C CYS A 314 -8.18 19.84 -2.34
N GLY A 315 -7.64 20.88 -1.68
CA GLY A 315 -6.86 20.76 -0.45
C GLY A 315 -5.39 20.35 -0.66
N SER A 316 -4.98 20.00 -1.88
CA SER A 316 -3.60 19.67 -2.26
C SER A 316 -3.07 20.53 -3.41
N GLY A 317 -3.61 21.74 -3.58
CA GLY A 317 -3.27 22.62 -4.71
C GLY A 317 -1.80 23.01 -4.78
N ASP A 318 -1.12 23.08 -3.63
CA ASP A 318 0.32 23.33 -3.49
C ASP A 318 1.15 22.24 -4.19
N ILE A 319 0.78 20.98 -4.02
CA ILE A 319 1.45 19.83 -4.63
C ILE A 319 1.06 19.68 -6.10
N LEU A 320 -0.24 19.72 -6.40
CA LEU A 320 -0.74 19.48 -7.76
C LEU A 320 -0.21 20.49 -8.77
N LEU A 321 -0.11 21.76 -8.39
CA LEU A 321 0.39 22.81 -9.26
C LEU A 321 1.87 22.58 -9.60
N LYS A 322 2.68 22.16 -8.63
CA LYS A 322 4.09 21.79 -8.85
C LYS A 322 4.23 20.55 -9.73
N ILE A 323 3.39 19.53 -9.52
CA ILE A 323 3.39 18.32 -10.37
C ILE A 323 3.16 18.68 -11.83
N VAL A 324 2.08 19.42 -12.10
CA VAL A 324 1.73 19.82 -13.46
C VAL A 324 2.78 20.74 -14.06
N LYS A 325 3.36 21.66 -13.29
CA LYS A 325 4.42 22.57 -13.77
C LYS A 325 5.59 21.80 -14.37
N VAL A 326 6.04 20.76 -13.69
CA VAL A 326 7.15 19.90 -14.17
C VAL A 326 6.71 19.06 -15.36
N GLU A 327 5.52 18.47 -15.34
CA GLU A 327 5.04 17.65 -16.46
C GLU A 327 4.75 18.45 -17.74
N HIS A 328 4.42 19.74 -17.61
CA HIS A 328 4.14 20.65 -18.72
C HIS A 328 5.31 21.60 -19.03
N GLU A 329 6.53 21.30 -18.55
CA GLU A 329 7.71 22.13 -18.79
C GLU A 329 8.05 22.30 -20.28
N GLU A 330 7.57 21.43 -21.16
CA GLU A 330 7.79 21.57 -22.61
C GLU A 330 6.65 22.29 -23.35
N MET A 331 5.56 22.68 -22.67
CA MET A 331 4.37 23.32 -23.28
C MET A 331 4.27 24.82 -22.93
N PRO A 332 4.59 25.75 -23.86
CA PRO A 332 4.64 27.19 -23.57
C PRO A 332 3.30 27.81 -23.13
N GLU A 333 2.19 27.38 -23.73
CA GLU A 333 0.85 27.90 -23.44
C GLU A 333 0.40 27.50 -22.04
N ALA A 334 0.60 26.23 -21.68
CA ALA A 334 0.35 25.70 -20.35
C ALA A 334 1.21 26.40 -19.29
N LYS A 335 2.47 26.78 -19.59
CA LYS A 335 3.32 27.55 -18.68
C LYS A 335 2.72 28.90 -18.32
N SER A 336 2.12 29.62 -19.27
CA SER A 336 1.50 30.92 -18.99
C SER A 336 0.32 30.78 -18.02
N VAL A 337 -0.52 29.76 -18.23
CA VAL A 337 -1.66 29.43 -17.36
C VAL A 337 -1.17 29.06 -15.97
N VAL A 338 -0.15 28.22 -15.86
CA VAL A 338 0.43 27.79 -14.58
C VAL A 338 1.03 28.99 -13.82
N ALA A 339 1.76 29.88 -14.50
CA ALA A 339 2.35 31.07 -13.85
C ALA A 339 1.28 32.00 -13.26
N VAL A 340 0.19 32.23 -14.00
CA VAL A 340 -0.95 33.02 -13.52
C VAL A 340 -1.63 32.35 -12.33
N LEU A 341 -1.79 31.02 -12.36
CA LEU A 341 -2.34 30.27 -11.23
C LEU A 341 -1.42 30.33 -10.00
N GLU A 342 -0.09 30.26 -10.17
CA GLU A 342 0.87 30.42 -9.08
C GLU A 342 0.75 31.80 -8.42
N GLU A 343 0.61 32.85 -9.22
CA GLU A 343 0.41 34.22 -8.73
C GLU A 343 -0.90 34.32 -7.92
N PHE A 344 -2.03 33.86 -8.47
CA PHE A 344 -3.31 33.89 -7.75
C PHE A 344 -3.34 33.03 -6.49
N MET A 345 -2.57 31.94 -6.45
CA MET A 345 -2.44 31.10 -5.27
C MET A 345 -1.54 31.75 -4.20
N LYS A 346 -0.57 32.58 -4.60
CA LYS A 346 0.30 33.37 -3.68
C LYS A 346 -0.36 34.66 -3.19
N GLU A 347 -1.15 35.31 -4.02
CA GLU A 347 -1.86 36.57 -3.73
C GLU A 347 -3.07 36.42 -2.80
N ALA A 348 -3.34 35.21 -2.27
CA ALA A 348 -4.44 35.00 -1.35
C ALA A 348 -3.97 34.99 0.13
N PRO A 349 -3.70 36.14 0.79
CA PRO A 349 -3.89 36.20 2.22
C PRO A 349 -5.39 36.33 2.50
N THR A 350 -5.94 35.43 3.31
CA THR A 350 -7.09 35.68 4.19
C THR A 350 -8.16 36.63 3.64
N GLN A 351 -9.02 36.17 2.73
CA GLN A 351 -10.37 36.73 2.63
C GLN A 351 -11.33 35.75 3.28
N SER A 352 -11.41 35.87 4.62
CA SER A 352 -12.59 35.46 5.37
C SER A 352 -13.75 36.36 4.92
N PHE A 353 -14.74 35.78 4.25
CA PHE A 353 -16.06 36.37 4.12
C PHE A 353 -17.02 35.61 5.02
#